data_AF-A0A7L1ZP97-F1
#
_entry.id   AF-A0A7L1ZP97-F1
#
_cell.length_a   1.000
_cell.length_b   1.000
_cell.length_c   1.000
_cell.angle_alpha   90.00
_cell.angle_beta   90.00
_cell.angle_gamma   90.00
#
_symmetry.space_group_name_H-M   'P 1'
#
loop_
_entity.id
_entity.type
_entity.pdbx_description
1 polymer ?
#
loop_
_entity_poly.entity_id
_entity_poly.type
_entity_poly.pdbx_seq_one_letter_code
_entity_poly.pdbx_strand_id
1 'polypeptide(L)'
;KKQQPDGGECPAPRPPAAAAPGGGPGQGGGLMKRRPLSLLPFLSLRDYVFCMATLLLFCTGSLFYQLNGGPPHFLLALRQCLGNSTYLDDHGPPPLKVLPFPSQVVYNRVGKCGSRTVVLLLRILSEKHGFNLVTSDIHNKTRLTKNEQMELIKNVSTSEQPYLFTRHVHFLNFSRFGGDQPVYINIIRDPVSRFLSNYFFRRFGDWRGEQNHLIRTPNMRQEERYL
;
A
#
# COMPACT_ATOMS: atom_id res chain seq x y z
N LYS A 1 21.07 -65.47 14.45
CA LYS A 1 22.01 -64.48 13.89
C LYS A 1 21.63 -63.12 14.48
N LYS A 2 22.48 -62.57 15.36
CA LYS A 2 22.31 -61.29 16.08
C LYS A 2 22.18 -60.10 15.11
N GLN A 3 21.40 -59.07 15.44
CA GLN A 3 21.94 -57.77 15.88
C GLN A 3 20.86 -56.74 16.27
N GLN A 4 21.17 -56.10 17.40
CA GLN A 4 20.56 -54.97 18.12
C GLN A 4 21.01 -53.63 17.46
N PRO A 5 20.32 -52.49 17.69
CA PRO A 5 20.51 -51.24 16.96
C PRO A 5 21.56 -50.33 17.61
N ASP A 6 22.11 -49.38 16.84
CA ASP A 6 22.99 -48.33 17.36
C ASP A 6 22.53 -46.95 16.90
N GLY A 7 22.51 -46.02 17.84
CA GLY A 7 22.16 -44.61 17.65
C GLY A 7 23.43 -43.76 17.50
N GLY A 8 23.29 -42.55 16.93
CA GLY A 8 24.40 -41.61 16.84
C GLY A 8 24.06 -40.32 16.09
N GLU A 9 23.71 -39.30 16.87
CA GLU A 9 23.88 -37.85 16.69
C GLU A 9 24.14 -37.22 15.30
N CYS A 10 23.26 -36.28 14.93
CA CYS A 10 23.53 -35.23 13.94
C CYS A 10 24.29 -34.05 14.59
N PRO A 11 25.38 -33.52 14.01
CA PRO A 11 26.04 -32.34 14.54
C PRO A 11 25.40 -31.03 14.03
N ALA A 12 25.24 -30.08 14.95
CA ALA A 12 24.75 -28.71 14.72
C ALA A 12 25.76 -27.83 13.95
N PRO A 13 25.32 -26.76 13.26
CA PRO A 13 26.20 -25.85 12.54
C PRO A 13 26.94 -24.88 13.48
N ARG A 14 28.25 -24.71 13.24
CA ARG A 14 29.16 -23.80 13.97
C ARG A 14 28.90 -22.32 13.65
N PRO A 15 29.13 -21.39 14.61
CA PRO A 15 29.11 -19.96 14.35
C PRO A 15 30.46 -19.46 13.77
N PRO A 16 30.50 -18.32 13.04
CA PRO A 16 31.74 -17.77 12.51
C PRO A 16 32.57 -17.10 13.61
N ALA A 17 33.88 -17.38 13.57
CA ALA A 17 34.88 -16.90 14.51
C ALA A 17 35.25 -15.42 14.27
N ALA A 18 35.48 -14.72 15.38
CA ALA A 18 36.03 -13.38 15.46
C ALA A 18 37.51 -13.35 14.99
N ALA A 19 37.86 -12.33 14.20
CA ALA A 19 39.23 -12.02 13.83
C ALA A 19 39.78 -10.93 14.76
N ALA A 20 40.94 -11.21 15.37
CA ALA A 20 41.76 -10.29 16.14
C ALA A 20 43.21 -10.31 15.59
N PRO A 21 44.05 -9.29 15.89
CA PRO A 21 44.99 -8.70 14.93
C PRO A 21 46.47 -9.06 15.16
N GLY A 22 47.28 -8.86 14.13
CA GLY A 22 48.75 -8.72 14.19
C GLY A 22 49.23 -8.07 12.89
N GLY A 23 50.27 -7.23 12.79
CA GLY A 23 51.24 -6.72 13.75
C GLY A 23 52.56 -6.39 13.01
N GLY A 24 52.85 -5.09 12.81
CA GLY A 24 54.20 -4.48 12.61
C GLY A 24 54.67 -4.13 11.17
N PRO A 25 55.71 -3.27 10.96
CA PRO A 25 56.33 -2.26 11.85
C PRO A 25 56.66 -0.86 11.23
N GLY A 26 56.63 0.20 12.07
CA GLY A 26 57.69 1.21 12.30
C GLY A 26 58.09 2.31 11.28
N GLN A 27 57.86 3.58 11.67
CA GLN A 27 58.66 4.84 11.54
C GLN A 27 57.75 6.04 11.18
N GLY A 28 57.75 7.23 11.78
CA GLY A 28 58.49 7.86 12.87
C GLY A 28 58.09 9.35 12.94
N GLY A 29 58.04 9.93 14.15
CA GLY A 29 58.24 11.37 14.46
C GLY A 29 57.24 12.43 13.97
N GLY A 30 56.54 13.10 14.90
CA GLY A 30 55.90 14.40 14.62
C GLY A 30 54.82 14.86 15.61
N LEU A 31 55.25 15.49 16.70
CA LEU A 31 54.47 16.07 17.80
C LEU A 31 53.35 17.03 17.33
N MET A 32 52.07 16.63 17.40
CA MET A 32 50.92 17.51 17.14
C MET A 32 50.65 18.45 18.32
N LYS A 33 50.97 19.75 18.14
CA LYS A 33 50.44 20.86 18.94
C LYS A 33 48.92 20.95 18.75
N ARG A 34 48.18 20.75 19.83
CA ARG A 34 46.75 21.07 19.94
C ARG A 34 46.56 22.58 19.71
N ARG A 35 45.81 22.96 18.66
CA ARG A 35 45.28 24.34 18.50
C ARG A 35 43.84 24.37 19.04
N PRO A 36 43.45 25.38 19.81
CA PRO A 36 42.11 25.46 20.35
C PRO A 36 41.11 25.91 19.27
N LEU A 37 39.92 25.32 19.36
CA LEU A 37 38.73 25.63 18.60
C LEU A 37 38.34 27.11 18.84
N SER A 38 38.49 27.96 17.83
CA SER A 38 37.91 29.31 17.79
C SER A 38 36.96 29.36 16.59
N LEU A 39 35.75 28.85 16.81
CA LEU A 39 34.61 29.08 15.93
C LEU A 39 34.10 30.48 16.21
N LEU A 40 34.42 31.43 15.33
CA LEU A 40 33.64 32.64 15.00
C LEU A 40 34.41 33.37 13.89
N PRO A 41 33.97 33.40 12.62
CA PRO A 41 34.50 34.39 11.70
C PRO A 41 33.87 35.73 12.06
N PHE A 42 34.71 36.74 12.28
CA PHE A 42 34.30 38.13 12.23
C PHE A 42 33.68 38.41 10.86
N LEU A 43 32.36 38.27 10.76
CA LEU A 43 31.60 38.75 9.60
C LEU A 43 31.77 40.27 9.58
N SER A 44 32.43 40.77 8.53
CA SER A 44 32.60 42.21 8.32
C SER A 44 31.22 42.87 8.32
N LEU A 45 31.08 44.02 9.00
CA LEU A 45 29.84 44.80 9.02
C LEU A 45 29.31 45.03 7.60
N ARG A 46 30.23 45.12 6.62
CA ARG A 46 29.91 45.27 5.19
C ARG A 46 29.18 44.07 4.59
N ASP A 47 29.56 42.85 4.99
CA ASP A 47 28.95 41.62 4.47
C ASP A 47 27.57 41.38 5.10
N TYR A 48 27.41 41.75 6.38
CA TYR A 48 26.11 41.75 7.05
C TYR A 48 25.15 42.78 6.45
N VAL A 49 25.64 44.00 6.15
CA VAL A 49 24.84 45.03 5.49
C VAL A 49 24.45 44.60 4.07
N PHE A 50 25.34 43.95 3.32
CA PHE A 50 25.02 43.42 2.00
C PHE A 50 23.96 42.31 2.07
N CYS A 51 24.10 41.37 3.02
CA CYS A 51 23.11 40.31 3.25
C CYS A 51 21.76 40.88 3.69
N MET A 52 21.75 41.85 4.59
CA MET A 52 20.52 42.50 5.03
C MET A 52 19.88 43.31 3.91
N ALA A 53 20.65 43.98 3.05
CA ALA A 53 20.12 44.71 1.89
C ALA A 53 19.49 43.76 0.85
N THR A 54 20.10 42.61 0.57
CA THR A 54 19.53 41.63 -0.36
C THR A 54 18.27 40.98 0.21
N LEU A 55 18.23 40.69 1.51
CA LEU A 55 17.02 40.23 2.19
C LEU A 55 15.92 41.28 2.16
N LEU A 56 16.24 42.55 2.40
CA LEU A 56 15.26 43.65 2.37
C LEU A 56 14.68 43.82 0.98
N LEU A 57 15.51 43.80 -0.08
CA LEU A 57 15.07 43.84 -1.47
C LEU A 57 14.16 42.65 -1.81
N PHE A 58 14.53 41.45 -1.39
CA PHE A 58 13.72 40.24 -1.60
C PHE A 58 12.37 40.33 -0.87
N CYS A 59 12.36 40.79 0.38
CA CYS A 59 11.15 41.00 1.16
C CYS A 59 10.25 42.08 0.56
N THR A 60 10.81 43.22 0.13
CA THR A 60 10.03 44.27 -0.54
C THR A 60 9.51 43.83 -1.89
N GLY A 61 10.28 43.03 -2.65
CA GLY A 61 9.84 42.43 -3.90
C GLY A 61 8.69 41.45 -3.69
N SER A 62 8.77 40.61 -2.65
CA SER A 62 7.69 39.69 -2.26
C SER A 62 6.44 40.42 -1.80
N LEU A 63 6.59 41.51 -1.04
CA LEU A 63 5.47 42.35 -0.60
C LEU A 63 4.80 43.04 -1.79
N PHE A 64 5.58 43.58 -2.73
CA PHE A 64 5.05 44.19 -3.95
C PHE A 64 4.37 43.15 -4.85
N TYR A 65 4.90 41.92 -4.88
CA TYR A 65 4.29 40.78 -5.57
C TYR A 65 2.94 40.35 -4.95
N GLN A 66 2.82 40.41 -3.62
CA GLN A 66 1.57 40.13 -2.91
C GLN A 66 0.54 41.27 -3.06
N LEU A 67 1.00 42.53 -3.07
CA LEU A 67 0.13 43.71 -3.25
C LEU A 67 -0.43 43.86 -4.67
N ASN A 68 0.27 43.35 -5.69
CA ASN A 68 -0.21 43.34 -7.08
C ASN A 68 -1.15 42.16 -7.41
N GLY A 69 -1.69 41.48 -6.40
CA GLY A 69 -2.71 40.45 -6.61
C GLY A 69 -2.19 39.07 -7.03
N GLY A 70 -0.89 38.81 -6.87
CA GLY A 70 -0.29 37.49 -7.08
C GLY A 70 0.48 37.31 -8.40
N PRO A 71 0.76 36.06 -8.81
CA PRO A 71 1.64 35.76 -9.93
C PRO A 71 1.17 36.38 -11.24
N PRO A 72 2.06 37.00 -12.04
CA PRO A 72 1.71 37.46 -13.38
C PRO A 72 1.16 36.29 -14.21
N HIS A 73 0.18 36.56 -15.06
CA HIS A 73 -0.50 35.54 -15.90
C HIS A 73 0.45 34.61 -16.66
N PHE A 74 1.65 35.08 -16.97
CA PHE A 74 2.70 34.27 -17.58
C PHE A 74 3.19 33.11 -16.70
N LEU A 75 3.33 33.29 -15.38
CA LEU A 75 3.71 32.21 -14.45
C LEU A 75 2.57 31.21 -14.22
N LEU A 76 1.31 31.67 -14.28
CA LEU A 76 0.15 30.78 -14.29
C LEU A 76 0.08 29.97 -15.60
N ALA A 77 0.38 30.59 -16.74
CA ALA A 77 0.47 29.91 -18.03
C ALA A 77 1.65 28.93 -18.08
N LEU A 78 2.81 29.29 -17.51
CA LEU A 78 3.95 28.39 -17.36
C LEU A 78 3.64 27.21 -16.44
N ARG A 79 2.87 27.40 -15.37
CA ARG A 79 2.35 26.32 -14.51
C ARG A 79 1.43 25.38 -15.29
N GLN A 80 0.55 25.92 -16.14
CA GLN A 80 -0.30 25.12 -17.02
C GLN A 80 0.50 24.37 -18.10
N CYS A 81 1.57 24.96 -18.63
CA CYS A 81 2.44 24.32 -19.62
C CYS A 81 3.42 23.29 -19.04
N LEU A 82 3.95 23.52 -17.83
CA LEU A 82 4.99 22.68 -17.21
C LEU A 82 4.46 21.61 -16.26
N GLY A 83 3.19 21.65 -15.84
CA GLY A 83 2.74 20.73 -14.81
C GLY A 83 1.24 20.63 -14.63
N ASN A 84 0.61 19.77 -15.43
CA ASN A 84 -0.41 18.87 -14.91
C ASN A 84 0.25 17.88 -13.93
N SER A 85 0.70 18.39 -12.77
CA SER A 85 1.06 17.55 -11.64
C SER A 85 -0.21 17.23 -10.89
N THR A 86 -0.74 16.04 -11.19
CA THR A 86 -1.96 15.39 -10.65
C THR A 86 -1.87 15.06 -9.15
N TYR A 87 -0.96 15.70 -8.40
CA TYR A 87 -0.64 15.25 -7.04
C TYR A 87 -1.29 16.05 -5.91
N LEU A 88 -1.74 17.31 -6.11
CA LEU A 88 -2.22 18.12 -4.98
C LEU A 88 -3.56 18.84 -5.06
N ASP A 89 -4.34 18.78 -6.15
CA ASP A 89 -5.64 19.51 -6.19
C ASP A 89 -6.80 18.83 -6.97
N ASP A 90 -6.79 17.51 -7.17
CA ASP A 90 -7.84 16.83 -7.96
C ASP A 90 -9.04 16.28 -7.14
N HIS A 91 -9.23 16.72 -5.89
CA HIS A 91 -10.40 16.36 -5.10
C HIS A 91 -11.16 17.59 -4.60
N GLY A 92 -11.56 18.47 -5.52
CA GLY A 92 -12.85 19.13 -5.31
C GLY A 92 -13.92 18.05 -5.08
N PRO A 93 -14.96 18.29 -4.26
CA PRO A 93 -16.05 17.33 -4.15
C PRO A 93 -16.50 17.02 -5.57
N PRO A 94 -16.52 15.73 -5.99
CA PRO A 94 -16.88 15.39 -7.35
C PRO A 94 -18.23 16.06 -7.62
N PRO A 95 -18.41 16.72 -8.78
CA PRO A 95 -19.72 17.27 -9.12
C PRO A 95 -20.73 16.14 -8.91
N LEU A 96 -21.81 16.42 -8.17
CA LEU A 96 -22.94 15.51 -7.97
C LEU A 96 -23.61 15.30 -9.33
N LYS A 97 -22.94 14.56 -10.20
CA LYS A 97 -23.50 13.99 -11.39
C LYS A 97 -24.38 12.88 -10.83
N VAL A 98 -25.68 13.14 -10.76
CA VAL A 98 -26.67 12.08 -10.58
C VAL A 98 -26.56 11.22 -11.83
N LEU A 99 -25.63 10.27 -11.77
CA LEU A 99 -25.43 9.31 -12.84
C LEU A 99 -26.73 8.50 -12.95
N PRO A 100 -27.20 8.15 -14.17
CA PRO A 100 -28.11 7.03 -14.30
C PRO A 100 -27.50 5.85 -13.52
N PHE A 101 -28.33 5.10 -12.80
CA PHE A 101 -27.85 4.01 -11.93
C PHE A 101 -26.72 3.24 -12.63
N PRO A 102 -25.52 3.15 -12.03
CA PRO A 102 -24.36 2.61 -12.73
C PRO A 102 -24.64 1.17 -13.14
N SER A 103 -24.60 0.90 -14.44
CA SER A 103 -24.84 -0.43 -14.99
C SER A 103 -23.68 -1.39 -14.75
N GLN A 104 -22.52 -0.88 -14.30
CA GLN A 104 -21.31 -1.64 -14.08
C GLN A 104 -20.72 -1.30 -12.71
N VAL A 105 -20.77 -2.27 -11.78
CA VAL A 105 -20.22 -2.12 -10.44
C VAL A 105 -19.20 -3.23 -10.16
N VAL A 106 -18.04 -2.87 -9.63
CA VAL A 106 -17.00 -3.81 -9.22
C VAL A 106 -16.80 -3.73 -7.72
N TYR A 107 -17.06 -4.84 -7.03
CA TYR A 107 -16.71 -5.05 -5.64
C TYR A 107 -15.35 -5.77 -5.54
N ASN A 108 -14.27 -5.01 -5.39
CA ASN A 108 -12.91 -5.55 -5.23
C ASN A 108 -12.62 -5.95 -3.78
N ARG A 109 -13.15 -7.11 -3.40
CA ARG A 109 -13.25 -7.58 -2.01
C ARG A 109 -11.90 -7.72 -1.33
N VAL A 110 -11.82 -7.25 -0.09
CA VAL A 110 -10.68 -7.50 0.79
C VAL A 110 -10.98 -8.67 1.74
N GLY A 111 -9.98 -9.53 1.97
CA GLY A 111 -10.11 -10.65 2.90
C GLY A 111 -10.33 -10.18 4.35
N LYS A 112 -11.17 -10.91 5.10
CA LYS A 112 -11.47 -10.68 6.53
C LYS A 112 -12.17 -9.35 6.86
N CYS A 113 -12.80 -8.73 5.86
CA CYS A 113 -13.61 -7.52 5.99
C CYS A 113 -15.13 -7.77 5.91
N GLY A 114 -15.61 -8.99 6.23
CA GLY A 114 -17.04 -9.31 6.12
C GLY A 114 -17.55 -9.53 4.69
N SER A 115 -16.64 -9.71 3.74
CA SER A 115 -16.94 -9.81 2.29
C SER A 115 -17.92 -10.92 1.91
N ARG A 116 -18.05 -11.97 2.73
CA ARG A 116 -18.99 -13.06 2.52
C ARG A 116 -20.43 -12.65 2.82
N THR A 117 -20.64 -11.94 3.92
CA THR A 117 -21.96 -11.40 4.29
C THR A 117 -22.46 -10.44 3.22
N VAL A 118 -21.56 -9.60 2.72
CA VAL A 118 -21.85 -8.66 1.63
C VAL A 118 -22.26 -9.40 0.36
N VAL A 119 -21.53 -10.45 -0.05
CA VAL A 119 -21.92 -11.22 -1.24
C VAL A 119 -23.27 -11.94 -1.07
N LEU A 120 -23.58 -12.43 0.13
CA LEU A 120 -24.91 -13.01 0.40
C LEU A 120 -26.01 -11.96 0.27
N LEU A 121 -25.80 -10.78 0.84
CA LEU A 121 -26.72 -9.65 0.69
C LEU A 121 -26.89 -9.27 -0.79
N LEU A 122 -25.79 -9.16 -1.53
CA LEU A 122 -25.83 -8.83 -2.96
C LEU A 122 -26.58 -9.87 -3.78
N ARG A 123 -26.53 -11.16 -3.41
CA ARG A 123 -27.32 -12.21 -4.06
C ARG A 123 -28.83 -12.01 -3.83
N ILE A 124 -29.23 -11.69 -2.60
CA ILE A 124 -30.64 -11.39 -2.29
C ILE A 124 -31.09 -10.15 -3.06
N LEU A 125 -30.23 -9.13 -3.14
CA LEU A 125 -30.52 -7.91 -3.88
C LEU A 125 -30.55 -8.15 -5.40
N SER A 126 -29.72 -9.03 -5.95
CA SER A 126 -29.74 -9.35 -7.39
C SER A 126 -31.05 -10.01 -7.79
N GLU A 127 -31.56 -10.93 -6.98
CA GLU A 127 -32.84 -11.59 -7.21
C GLU A 127 -34.00 -10.58 -7.12
N LYS A 128 -33.94 -9.66 -6.15
CA LYS A 128 -34.98 -8.64 -5.94
C LYS A 128 -35.00 -7.55 -7.01
N HIS A 129 -33.84 -7.11 -7.46
CA HIS A 129 -33.69 -5.94 -8.34
C HIS A 129 -33.31 -6.29 -9.79
N GLY A 130 -33.11 -7.57 -10.10
CA GLY A 130 -32.91 -8.05 -11.47
C GLY A 130 -31.56 -7.66 -12.10
N PHE A 131 -30.47 -7.62 -11.32
CA PHE A 131 -29.12 -7.37 -11.85
C PHE A 131 -28.26 -8.64 -11.79
N ASN A 132 -27.25 -8.72 -12.65
CA ASN A 132 -26.38 -9.89 -12.75
C ASN A 132 -25.26 -9.85 -11.71
N LEU A 133 -25.23 -10.82 -10.78
CA LEU A 133 -24.12 -10.98 -9.83
C LEU A 133 -23.07 -11.93 -10.40
N VAL A 134 -21.94 -11.39 -10.84
CA VAL A 134 -20.85 -12.16 -11.45
C VAL A 134 -19.73 -12.38 -10.44
N THR A 135 -19.42 -13.65 -10.15
CA THR A 135 -18.29 -14.06 -9.31
C THR A 135 -17.28 -14.85 -10.15
N SER A 136 -16.00 -14.50 -10.10
CA SER A 136 -14.96 -15.29 -10.77
C SER A 136 -14.52 -16.48 -9.92
N ASP A 137 -14.38 -17.67 -10.50
CA ASP A 137 -13.95 -18.91 -9.81
C ASP A 137 -12.56 -18.79 -9.16
N ILE A 138 -11.70 -17.92 -9.71
CA ILE A 138 -10.35 -17.68 -9.19
C ILE A 138 -10.42 -16.66 -8.03
N HIS A 139 -10.46 -17.16 -6.80
CA HIS A 139 -10.52 -16.32 -5.59
C HIS A 139 -9.15 -16.02 -4.94
N ASN A 140 -8.14 -16.86 -5.16
CA ASN A 140 -6.90 -16.82 -4.36
C ASN A 140 -5.76 -15.99 -4.98
N LYS A 141 -5.91 -15.53 -6.23
CA LYS A 141 -4.90 -14.74 -6.94
C LYS A 141 -5.30 -13.27 -6.97
N THR A 142 -4.74 -12.48 -6.04
CA THR A 142 -4.99 -11.04 -5.92
C THR A 142 -4.13 -10.20 -6.86
N ARG A 143 -2.89 -10.64 -7.12
CA ARG A 143 -1.93 -9.99 -8.03
C ARG A 143 -1.97 -10.68 -9.39
N LEU A 144 -2.47 -9.95 -10.38
CA LEU A 144 -2.60 -10.41 -11.75
C LEU A 144 -1.47 -9.83 -12.60
N THR A 145 -0.94 -10.64 -13.52
CA THR A 145 -0.04 -10.16 -14.59
C THR A 145 -0.80 -9.28 -15.58
N LYS A 146 -0.11 -8.50 -16.43
CA LYS A 146 -0.78 -7.61 -17.40
C LYS A 146 -1.74 -8.36 -18.32
N ASN A 147 -1.36 -9.55 -18.78
CA ASN A 147 -2.19 -10.37 -19.65
C ASN A 147 -3.46 -10.84 -18.92
N GLU A 148 -3.31 -11.30 -17.68
CA GLU A 148 -4.46 -11.71 -16.85
C GLU A 148 -5.37 -10.54 -16.47
N GLN A 149 -4.81 -9.34 -16.31
CA GLN A 149 -5.61 -8.12 -16.10
C GLN A 149 -6.45 -7.81 -17.33
N MET A 150 -5.84 -7.86 -18.52
CA MET A 150 -6.53 -7.65 -19.79
C MET A 150 -7.62 -8.70 -20.03
N GLU A 151 -7.33 -9.96 -19.76
CA GLU A 151 -8.31 -11.05 -19.84
C GLU A 151 -9.47 -10.86 -18.86
N LEU A 152 -9.17 -10.50 -17.61
CA LEU A 152 -10.19 -10.21 -16.62
C LEU A 152 -11.09 -9.05 -17.05
N ILE A 153 -10.49 -7.96 -17.53
CA ILE A 153 -11.22 -6.78 -18.01
C ILE A 153 -12.13 -7.18 -19.17
N LYS A 154 -11.59 -7.92 -20.16
CA LYS A 154 -12.37 -8.40 -21.30
C LYS A 154 -13.56 -9.26 -20.85
N ASN A 155 -13.35 -10.22 -19.95
CA ASN A 155 -14.40 -11.11 -19.45
C ASN A 155 -15.49 -10.34 -18.67
N VAL A 156 -15.09 -9.34 -17.89
CA VAL A 156 -16.02 -8.49 -17.12
C VAL A 156 -16.81 -7.57 -18.08
N SER A 157 -16.15 -6.96 -19.06
CA SER A 157 -16.79 -6.10 -20.05
C SER A 157 -17.76 -6.83 -20.98
N THR A 158 -17.57 -8.12 -21.22
CA THR A 158 -18.51 -8.94 -22.02
C THR A 158 -19.75 -9.42 -21.25
N SER A 159 -19.83 -9.16 -19.94
CA SER A 159 -20.97 -9.60 -19.12
C SER A 159 -22.23 -8.76 -19.39
N GLU A 160 -23.39 -9.39 -19.29
CA GLU A 160 -24.68 -8.71 -19.49
C GLU A 160 -24.94 -7.65 -18.42
N GLN A 161 -25.20 -6.41 -18.85
CA GLN A 161 -25.48 -5.28 -17.97
C GLN A 161 -26.99 -5.19 -17.63
N PRO A 162 -27.38 -4.76 -16.41
CA PRO A 162 -26.52 -4.28 -15.33
C PRO A 162 -25.85 -5.42 -14.54
N TYR A 163 -24.55 -5.30 -14.25
CA TYR A 163 -23.81 -6.31 -13.50
C TYR A 163 -23.09 -5.75 -12.26
N LEU A 164 -22.95 -6.61 -11.26
CA LEU A 164 -22.05 -6.42 -10.13
C LEU A 164 -21.01 -7.54 -10.13
N PHE A 165 -19.77 -7.19 -10.42
CA PHE A 165 -18.65 -8.12 -10.42
C PHE A 165 -17.95 -8.14 -9.07
N THR A 166 -17.65 -9.32 -8.54
CA THR A 166 -17.04 -9.48 -7.21
C THR A 166 -15.86 -10.45 -7.25
N ARG A 167 -14.68 -9.96 -6.83
CA ARG A 167 -13.44 -10.76 -6.76
C ARG A 167 -12.48 -10.22 -5.69
N HIS A 168 -11.66 -11.10 -5.12
CA HIS A 168 -10.49 -10.71 -4.34
C HIS A 168 -9.34 -10.31 -5.29
N VAL A 169 -9.37 -9.07 -5.77
CA VAL A 169 -8.36 -8.52 -6.69
C VAL A 169 -7.98 -7.11 -6.25
N HIS A 170 -6.75 -6.70 -6.52
CA HIS A 170 -6.37 -5.30 -6.34
C HIS A 170 -7.13 -4.40 -7.32
N PHE A 171 -7.09 -3.09 -7.07
CA PHE A 171 -7.64 -2.12 -8.00
C PHE A 171 -7.02 -2.30 -9.40
N LEU A 172 -7.88 -2.27 -10.42
CA LEU A 172 -7.50 -2.33 -11.82
C LEU A 172 -8.03 -1.07 -12.51
N ASN A 173 -7.19 -0.45 -13.31
CA ASN A 173 -7.59 0.68 -14.13
C ASN A 173 -8.03 0.15 -15.49
N PHE A 174 -9.32 0.17 -15.77
CA PHE A 174 -9.91 -0.35 -17.01
C PHE A 174 -9.59 0.57 -18.19
N SER A 175 -9.53 1.88 -17.96
CA SER A 175 -9.18 2.88 -18.98
C SER A 175 -7.79 2.65 -19.58
N ARG A 176 -6.84 2.11 -18.80
CA ARG A 176 -5.50 1.75 -19.29
C ARG A 176 -5.50 0.64 -20.33
N PHE A 177 -6.56 -0.16 -20.40
CA PHE A 177 -6.70 -1.27 -21.35
C PHE A 177 -7.81 -1.00 -22.38
N GLY A 178 -8.25 0.26 -22.51
CA GLY A 178 -9.29 0.66 -23.45
C GLY A 178 -10.72 0.24 -23.06
N GLY A 179 -10.94 -0.13 -21.80
CA GLY A 179 -12.27 -0.44 -21.27
C GLY A 179 -12.90 0.74 -20.53
N ASP A 180 -14.24 0.74 -20.49
CA ASP A 180 -14.99 1.68 -19.66
C ASP A 180 -14.71 1.42 -18.18
N GLN A 181 -14.50 2.49 -17.42
CA GLN A 181 -14.17 2.39 -16.00
C GLN A 181 -15.45 2.12 -15.18
N PRO A 182 -15.59 0.95 -14.54
CA PRO A 182 -16.78 0.65 -13.74
C PRO A 182 -16.71 1.38 -12.40
N VAL A 183 -17.86 1.47 -11.71
CA VAL A 183 -17.93 2.03 -10.36
C VAL A 183 -17.35 1.03 -9.37
N TYR A 184 -16.34 1.43 -8.62
CA TYR A 184 -15.73 0.60 -7.58
C TYR A 184 -16.40 0.80 -6.23
N ILE A 185 -16.70 -0.32 -5.57
CA ILE A 185 -17.07 -0.33 -4.15
C ILE A 185 -16.09 -1.22 -3.39
N ASN A 186 -15.79 -0.86 -2.15
CA ASN A 186 -14.95 -1.66 -1.27
C ASN A 186 -15.40 -1.52 0.17
N ILE A 187 -15.12 -2.55 0.97
CA ILE A 187 -15.36 -2.55 2.40
C ILE A 187 -14.07 -3.01 3.07
N ILE A 188 -13.53 -2.13 3.90
CA ILE A 188 -12.32 -2.35 4.67
C ILE A 188 -12.67 -2.45 6.16
N ARG A 189 -11.78 -3.07 6.93
CA ARG A 189 -11.88 -3.25 8.37
C ARG A 189 -10.63 -2.68 9.01
N ASP A 190 -10.76 -2.25 10.27
CA ASP A 190 -9.62 -1.91 11.14
C ASP A 190 -8.47 -2.92 10.99
N PRO A 191 -7.22 -2.47 10.76
CA PRO A 191 -6.10 -3.35 10.42
C PRO A 191 -5.79 -4.38 11.50
N VAL A 192 -5.87 -4.00 12.79
CA VAL A 192 -5.59 -4.91 13.92
C VAL A 192 -6.66 -5.99 14.00
N SER A 193 -7.92 -5.59 13.93
CA SER A 193 -9.07 -6.50 13.93
C SER A 193 -9.07 -7.43 12.71
N ARG A 194 -8.66 -6.91 11.54
CA ARG A 194 -8.49 -7.71 10.32
C ARG A 194 -7.38 -8.73 10.47
N PHE A 195 -6.25 -8.33 11.07
CA PHE A 195 -5.13 -9.22 11.35
C PHE A 195 -5.52 -10.34 12.32
N LEU A 196 -6.16 -10.01 13.45
CA LEU A 196 -6.66 -10.99 14.43
C LEU A 196 -7.64 -11.97 13.78
N SER A 197 -8.59 -11.47 12.99
CA SER A 197 -9.52 -12.32 12.25
C SER A 197 -8.81 -13.24 11.26
N ASN A 198 -7.76 -12.77 10.60
CA ASN A 198 -6.93 -13.60 9.72
C ASN A 198 -6.16 -14.67 10.49
N TYR A 199 -5.58 -14.30 11.64
CA TYR A 199 -4.84 -15.21 12.52
C TYR A 199 -5.71 -16.38 12.97
N PHE A 200 -6.86 -16.10 13.58
CA PHE A 200 -7.78 -17.13 14.05
C PHE A 200 -8.39 -17.94 12.91
N PHE A 201 -8.68 -17.32 11.77
CA PHE A 201 -9.14 -18.07 10.61
C PHE A 201 -8.09 -19.05 10.07
N ARG A 202 -6.81 -18.69 10.07
CA ARG A 202 -5.75 -19.62 9.60
C ARG A 202 -5.57 -20.79 10.56
N ARG A 203 -5.77 -20.55 11.86
CA ARG A 203 -5.59 -21.56 12.92
C ARG A 203 -6.78 -22.50 13.04
N PHE A 204 -7.99 -21.94 13.04
CA PHE A 204 -9.22 -22.69 13.31
C PHE A 204 -10.05 -22.86 12.03
N GLY A 205 -10.19 -21.81 11.23
CA GLY A 205 -11.01 -21.82 10.01
C GLY A 205 -12.29 -21.03 10.19
N ASP A 206 -13.22 -21.14 9.24
CA ASP A 206 -14.61 -20.74 9.41
C ASP A 206 -15.43 -21.98 9.76
N TRP A 207 -16.10 -21.98 10.92
CA TRP A 207 -16.85 -23.10 11.54
C TRP A 207 -17.98 -23.74 10.71
N ARG A 208 -17.98 -23.57 9.39
CA ARG A 208 -18.99 -24.08 8.47
C ARG A 208 -18.76 -25.51 7.98
N GLY A 209 -17.66 -26.14 8.38
CA GLY A 209 -17.43 -27.56 8.12
C GLY A 209 -16.68 -28.18 9.29
N GLU A 210 -17.39 -28.82 10.21
CA GLU A 210 -16.83 -29.44 11.42
C GLU A 210 -15.62 -30.33 11.11
N GLN A 211 -15.66 -31.08 10.00
CA GLN A 211 -14.56 -31.91 9.53
C GLN A 211 -13.28 -31.11 9.25
N ASN A 212 -13.37 -29.93 8.64
CA ASN A 212 -12.22 -29.08 8.36
C ASN A 212 -11.60 -28.50 9.65
N HIS A 213 -12.42 -28.28 10.69
CA HIS A 213 -11.94 -27.85 12.00
C HIS A 213 -11.20 -28.96 12.71
N LEU A 214 -11.76 -30.18 12.68
CA LEU A 214 -11.12 -31.38 13.25
C LEU A 214 -9.75 -31.65 12.60
N ILE A 215 -9.65 -31.53 11.27
CA ILE A 215 -8.38 -31.71 10.55
C ILE A 215 -7.35 -30.63 10.93
N ARG A 216 -7.78 -29.38 11.15
CA ARG A 216 -6.88 -28.27 11.49
C ARG A 216 -6.48 -28.22 12.97
N THR A 217 -7.26 -28.85 13.84
CA THR A 217 -7.07 -28.82 15.29
C THR A 217 -7.06 -30.23 15.92
N PRO A 218 -6.15 -31.12 15.49
CA PRO A 218 -6.15 -32.52 15.92
C PRO A 218 -5.89 -32.68 17.43
N ASN A 219 -5.09 -31.80 18.04
CA ASN A 219 -4.69 -31.88 19.45
C ASN A 219 -5.45 -30.92 20.37
N MET A 220 -6.46 -30.20 19.85
CA MET A 220 -7.24 -29.23 20.64
C MET A 220 -8.37 -29.95 21.36
N ARG A 221 -8.56 -29.65 22.65
CA ARG A 221 -9.64 -30.28 23.41
C ARG A 221 -10.99 -29.82 22.90
N GLN A 222 -12.01 -30.67 23.04
CA GLN A 222 -13.37 -30.40 22.59
C GLN A 222 -13.92 -29.10 23.23
N GLU A 223 -13.61 -28.86 24.50
CA GLU A 223 -14.00 -27.67 25.27
C GLU A 223 -13.34 -26.38 24.78
N GLU A 224 -12.07 -26.43 24.38
CA GLU A 224 -11.33 -25.29 23.83
C GLU A 224 -11.76 -24.94 22.40
N ARG A 225 -12.49 -25.85 21.74
CA ARG A 225 -13.00 -25.66 20.38
C ARG A 225 -14.23 -24.74 20.34
N TYR A 226 -14.98 -24.59 21.42
CA TYR A 226 -16.22 -23.80 21.44
C TYR A 226 -16.08 -22.42 22.11
N LEU A 227 -14.86 -22.03 22.49
CA LEU A 227 -14.49 -20.71 23.01
C LEU A 227 -14.04 -19.78 21.89
#